data_AF-A0A0X3TKR2-F1
#
_entry.id   AF-A0A0X3TKR2-F1
#
_cell.length_a   1.000
_cell.length_b   1.000
_cell.length_c   1.000
_cell.angle_alpha   90.00
_cell.angle_beta   90.00
_cell.angle_gamma   90.00
#
_symmetry.space_group_name_H-M   'P 1'
#
loop_
_entity.id
_entity.type
_entity.pdbx_description
1 polymer ?
#
loop_
_entity_poly.entity_id
_entity_poly.type
_entity_poly.pdbx_seq_one_letter_code
_entity_poly.pdbx_strand_id
1 'polypeptide(L)'
;MSTSKSTPPRETKSAILRRLLSRKAGADLTTLQSATGWQPHSVRAALSGLRKAGYTIDRADPSKPGGGAVYRITSSPESTT
;
A
#
# COMPACT_ATOMS: atom_id res chain seq x y z
N MET A 1 26.48 1.40 -17.62
CA MET A 1 25.89 0.67 -16.47
C MET A 1 25.16 1.70 -15.62
N SER A 2 23.85 1.87 -15.82
CA SER A 2 23.09 2.92 -15.13
C SER A 2 22.74 2.48 -13.72
N THR A 3 23.41 3.06 -12.74
CA THR A 3 23.12 2.92 -11.32
C THR A 3 21.92 3.81 -10.97
N SER A 4 20.72 3.23 -10.98
CA SER A 4 19.51 3.92 -10.51
C SER A 4 19.60 4.14 -9.00
N LYS A 5 19.88 5.39 -8.59
CA LYS A 5 19.94 5.82 -7.20
C LYS A 5 18.64 5.48 -6.45
N SER A 6 18.73 4.53 -5.51
CA SER A 6 17.72 4.34 -4.46
C SER A 6 17.75 5.57 -3.55
N THR A 7 16.87 6.53 -3.84
CA THR A 7 16.70 7.72 -2.98
C THR A 7 15.97 7.26 -1.72
N PRO A 8 16.50 7.52 -0.50
CA PRO A 8 15.83 7.11 0.72
C PRO A 8 14.41 7.68 0.73
N PRO A 9 13.39 6.88 1.11
CA PRO A 9 12.01 7.27 0.96
C PRO A 9 11.77 8.48 1.86
N ARG A 10 11.67 9.66 1.24
CA ARG A 10 11.12 10.87 1.83
C ARG A 10 9.86 10.44 2.59
N GLU A 11 9.77 10.75 3.88
CA GLU A 11 8.58 10.47 4.71
C GLU A 11 7.38 11.21 4.12
N THR A 12 6.80 10.59 3.10
CA THR A 12 5.65 11.06 2.37
C THR A 12 4.47 10.26 2.88
N LYS A 13 3.27 10.82 2.78
CA LYS A 13 2.04 10.10 3.12
C LYS A 13 1.95 8.74 2.40
N SER A 14 2.57 8.62 1.22
CA SER A 14 2.78 7.36 0.48
C SER A 14 3.66 6.34 1.21
N ALA A 15 4.72 6.77 1.89
CA ALA A 15 5.59 5.91 2.70
C ALA A 15 4.84 5.37 3.93
N ILE A 16 4.02 6.20 4.58
CA ILE A 16 3.14 5.79 5.68
C ILE A 16 2.14 4.74 5.20
N LEU A 17 1.48 4.99 4.05
CA LEU A 17 0.57 4.04 3.43
C LEU A 17 1.25 2.69 3.13
N ARG A 18 2.45 2.70 2.53
CA ARG A 18 3.21 1.48 2.25
C ARG A 18 3.57 0.75 3.55
N ARG A 19 4.01 1.45 4.59
CA ARG A 19 4.34 0.86 5.90
C ARG A 19 3.14 0.18 6.54
N LEU A 20 1.95 0.80 6.45
CA LEU A 20 0.70 0.21 6.95
C LEU A 20 0.31 -1.04 6.16
N LEU A 21 0.37 -0.98 4.83
CA LEU A 21 0.02 -2.10 3.95
C LEU A 21 1.01 -3.26 4.03
N SER A 22 2.28 -3.00 4.34
CA SER A 22 3.32 -4.01 4.55
C SER A 22 3.11 -4.81 5.85
N ARG A 23 2.26 -4.30 6.77
CA ARG A 23 1.97 -5.00 8.02
C ARG A 23 1.22 -6.31 7.77
N LYS A 24 1.47 -7.29 8.64
CA LYS A 24 0.84 -8.62 8.60
C LYS A 24 -0.70 -8.59 8.75
N ALA A 25 -1.28 -7.48 9.19
CA ALA A 25 -2.72 -7.30 9.28
C ALA A 25 -3.33 -6.66 8.02
N GLY A 26 -2.50 -6.05 7.15
CA GLY A 26 -2.98 -5.11 6.14
C GLY A 26 -3.57 -3.84 6.76
N ALA A 27 -4.28 -3.07 5.94
CA ALA A 27 -5.06 -1.91 6.38
C ALA A 27 -6.32 -1.78 5.52
N ASP A 28 -7.44 -1.51 6.15
CA ASP A 28 -8.68 -1.19 5.47
C ASP A 28 -8.67 0.23 4.91
N LEU A 29 -9.59 0.49 3.97
CA LEU A 29 -9.71 1.80 3.36
C LEU A 29 -9.92 2.92 4.38
N THR A 30 -10.66 2.69 5.47
CA THR A 30 -10.93 3.71 6.50
C THR A 30 -9.68 4.00 7.32
N THR A 31 -8.95 2.97 7.75
CA THR A 31 -7.66 3.12 8.42
C THR A 31 -6.66 3.88 7.55
N LEU A 32 -6.59 3.57 6.25
CA LEU A 32 -5.72 4.28 5.32
C LEU A 32 -6.12 5.75 5.19
N GLN A 33 -7.42 6.05 5.11
CA GLN A 33 -7.92 7.42 5.08
C GLN A 33 -7.57 8.17 6.38
N SER A 34 -7.82 7.59 7.55
CA SER A 34 -7.54 8.22 8.84
C SER A 34 -6.05 8.46 9.07
N ALA A 35 -5.18 7.52 8.67
CA ALA A 35 -3.74 7.65 8.87
C ALA A 35 -3.08 8.63 7.88
N THR A 36 -3.62 8.76 6.66
CA THR A 36 -3.04 9.64 5.62
C THR A 36 -3.76 10.98 5.47
N GLY A 37 -5.00 11.07 5.95
CA GLY A 37 -5.95 12.14 5.66
C GLY A 37 -6.43 12.17 4.20
N TRP A 38 -6.21 11.09 3.44
CA TRP A 38 -6.59 11.03 2.04
C TRP A 38 -8.04 10.60 1.84
N GLN A 39 -8.63 11.04 0.74
CA GLN A 39 -9.92 10.56 0.27
C GLN A 39 -9.82 9.15 -0.32
N PRO A 40 -10.93 8.40 -0.40
CA PRO A 40 -10.98 7.05 -0.98
C PRO A 40 -10.31 6.92 -2.34
N HIS A 41 -10.52 7.90 -3.23
CA HIS A 41 -9.94 7.86 -4.58
C HIS A 41 -8.42 8.03 -4.56
N SER A 42 -7.87 8.84 -3.64
CA SER A 42 -6.43 9.10 -3.52
C SER A 42 -5.70 7.88 -2.96
N VAL A 43 -6.31 7.18 -2.00
CA VAL A 43 -5.81 5.89 -1.51
C VAL A 43 -5.76 4.88 -2.66
N ARG A 44 -6.83 4.76 -3.46
CA ARG A 44 -6.85 3.88 -4.63
C ARG A 44 -5.80 4.24 -5.68
N ALA A 45 -5.56 5.54 -5.93
CA ALA A 45 -4.51 5.99 -6.82
C ALA A 45 -3.12 5.58 -6.32
N ALA A 46 -2.88 5.71 -5.02
CA ALA A 46 -1.62 5.28 -4.38
C ALA A 46 -1.45 3.74 -4.45
N LEU A 47 -2.50 2.96 -4.20
CA LEU A 47 -2.50 1.50 -4.36
C LEU A 47 -2.19 1.10 -5.81
N SER A 48 -2.76 1.79 -6.79
CA SER A 48 -2.47 1.57 -8.21
C SER A 48 -1.02 1.90 -8.55
N GLY A 49 -0.48 3.01 -8.00
CA GLY A 49 0.93 3.37 -8.12
C GLY A 49 1.87 2.30 -7.56
N LEU A 50 1.52 1.71 -6.40
CA LEU A 50 2.26 0.59 -5.81
C LEU A 50 2.24 -0.67 -6.68
N ARG A 51 1.08 -1.02 -7.26
CA ARG A 51 0.98 -2.15 -8.21
C ARG A 51 1.86 -1.93 -9.45
N LYS A 52 1.87 -0.72 -9.99
CA LYS A 52 2.75 -0.35 -11.12
C LYS A 52 4.23 -0.40 -10.75
N ALA A 53 4.57 -0.09 -9.51
CA ALA A 53 5.93 -0.20 -8.98
C ALA A 53 6.37 -1.65 -8.72
N GLY A 54 5.53 -2.66 -8.98
CA GLY A 54 5.85 -4.07 -8.81
C GLY A 54 5.44 -4.68 -7.47
N TYR A 55 4.66 -3.96 -6.65
CA TYR A 55 4.13 -4.50 -5.39
C TYR A 55 2.85 -5.29 -5.65
N THR A 56 2.79 -6.53 -5.15
CA THR A 56 1.54 -7.29 -5.15
C THR A 56 0.71 -6.86 -3.96
N ILE A 57 -0.46 -6.29 -4.24
CA ILE A 57 -1.44 -5.90 -3.24
C ILE A 57 -2.59 -6.89 -3.30
N ASP A 58 -2.74 -7.64 -2.22
CA ASP A 58 -3.90 -8.47 -1.96
C ASP A 58 -5.04 -7.62 -1.40
N ARG A 59 -6.24 -7.91 -1.86
CA ARG A 59 -7.47 -7.29 -1.38
C ARG A 59 -8.32 -8.41 -0.81
N ALA A 60 -8.44 -8.43 0.52
CA ALA A 60 -9.36 -9.31 1.21
C ALA A 60 -10.67 -8.56 1.44
N ASP A 61 -11.77 -9.07 0.89
CA ASP A 61 -13.08 -8.63 1.32
C ASP A 61 -13.34 -9.23 2.72
N PRO A 62 -13.86 -8.42 3.66
CA PRO A 62 -14.03 -8.89 5.02
C PRO A 62 -15.09 -9.99 5.06
N SER A 63 -14.84 -11.01 5.88
CA SER A 63 -15.79 -12.09 6.14
C SER A 63 -17.10 -11.63 6.80
N LYS A 64 -17.19 -10.34 7.18
CA LYS A 64 -18.40 -9.73 7.76
C LYS A 64 -19.16 -8.93 6.70
N PRO A 65 -20.49 -9.13 6.57
CA PRO A 65 -21.31 -8.28 5.73
C PRO A 65 -21.24 -6.83 6.23
N GLY A 66 -20.87 -5.90 5.33
CA GLY A 66 -20.72 -4.47 5.63
C GLY A 66 -19.32 -4.01 6.05
N GLY A 67 -18.34 -4.91 6.13
CA GLY A 67 -16.95 -4.49 6.35
C GLY A 67 -16.32 -3.84 5.12
N GLY A 68 -15.40 -2.89 5.31
CA GLY A 68 -14.58 -2.34 4.23
C GLY A 68 -13.48 -3.29 3.79
N ALA A 69 -13.16 -3.31 2.49
CA ALA A 69 -12.06 -4.10 1.94
C ALA A 69 -10.73 -3.81 2.64
N VAL A 70 -10.00 -4.86 2.99
CA VAL A 70 -8.66 -4.79 3.59
C VAL A 70 -7.62 -4.98 2.51
N TYR A 71 -6.65 -4.07 2.46
CA TYR A 71 -5.55 -4.11 1.50
C TYR A 71 -4.26 -4.50 2.19
N ARG A 72 -3.44 -5.32 1.53
CA ARG A 72 -2.18 -5.81 2.09
C ARG A 72 -1.14 -6.03 1.01
N ILE A 73 0.11 -5.64 1.27
CA ILE A 73 1.23 -6.00 0.40
C ILE A 73 1.63 -7.44 0.72
N THR A 74 1.51 -8.33 -0.27
CA THR A 74 1.87 -9.75 -0.17
C THR A 74 3.19 -10.07 -0.87
N SER A 75 3.58 -9.25 -1.84
CA SER A 75 4.90 -9.34 -2.48
C SER A 75 5.45 -7.94 -2.70
N SER A 76 6.72 -7.76 -2.34
CA SER A 76 7.51 -6.59 -2.69
C SER A 76 8.44 -6.96 -3.85
N PRO A 77 8.66 -6.06 -4.83
CA PRO A 77 9.50 -6.32 -6.01
C PRO A 77 10.99 -6.50 -5.70
N GLU A 78 11.38 -6.46 -4.42
CA GLU A 78 12.75 -6.50 -3.92
C GLU A 78 13.17 -7.88 -3.34
N SER A 79 12.57 -8.98 -3.82
CA SER A 79 13.02 -10.34 -3.47
C SER A 79 13.00 -11.27 -4.68
N THR A 80 13.76 -10.91 -5.70
CA THR A 80 14.28 -11.87 -6.68
C THR A 80 15.78 -11.89 -6.50
N THR A 81 16.28 -12.85 -5.70
CA THR A 81 17.68 -13.28 -5.70
C THR A 81 17.98 -14.03 -6.99
#